data_AF-F6BAJ1-F1
#
_entry.id   AF-F6BAJ1-F1
#
_cell.length_a   1.000
_cell.length_b   1.000
_cell.length_c   1.000
_cell.angle_alpha   90.00
_cell.angle_beta   90.00
_cell.angle_gamma   90.00
#
_symmetry.space_group_name_H-M   'P 1'
#
loop_
_entity.id
_entity.type
_entity.pdbx_description
1 polymer ?
#
loop_
_entity_poly.entity_id
_entity_poly.type
_entity_poly.pdbx_seq_one_letter_code
_entity_poly.pdbx_strand_id
1 'polypeptide(L)'
;MLSKETIIKKIKSYKPCKKCNKPLPKTVPIEKLNLKNRKNICECGKRHIDDVMLNVYEIMNNFGEFKSENVSLKDVGVPLIEVGYPLKYLPVLRENELIIMADVSRECAEEIVKIKEIKGVLSTNQKFSSNSSDINKLLAGDDFRCDVFPLGNDCIIVCKNQSKVHIEFPRPYNPKVSKIKRLNLKNKVVIDGFCGVGTLGMVALKMGAKKVIFCDINKHAIDNLIYNMELNFGEEIFERVEIFNADFLDLDVKGDICFVDLFPYMEPDIYLKKAKEIADEVVII
;
A
#
# COMPACT_ATOMS: atom_id res chain seq x y z
N MET A 1 -2.21 -17.02 7.83
CA MET A 1 -2.80 -15.72 7.44
C MET A 1 -2.84 -14.80 8.66
N LEU A 2 -2.60 -13.48 8.52
CA LEU A 2 -2.85 -12.52 9.60
C LEU A 2 -4.36 -12.45 9.88
N SER A 3 -4.78 -12.16 11.11
CA SER A 3 -6.20 -11.88 11.39
C SER A 3 -6.51 -10.39 11.27
N LYS A 4 -7.73 -10.05 10.84
CA LYS A 4 -8.24 -8.66 10.80
C LYS A 4 -8.09 -7.96 12.15
N GLU A 5 -8.35 -8.68 13.24
CA GLU A 5 -8.23 -8.17 14.62
C GLU A 5 -6.79 -7.78 14.98
N THR A 6 -5.80 -8.62 14.60
CA THR A 6 -4.39 -8.35 14.82
C THR A 6 -3.95 -7.08 14.09
N ILE A 7 -4.38 -6.91 12.83
CA ILE A 7 -4.05 -5.74 12.02
C ILE A 7 -4.66 -4.47 12.64
N ILE A 8 -5.95 -4.50 13.04
CA ILE A 8 -6.62 -3.37 13.68
C ILE A 8 -5.97 -3.01 15.02
N LYS A 9 -5.59 -4.01 15.83
CA LYS A 9 -4.89 -3.81 17.10
C LYS A 9 -3.53 -3.15 16.89
N LYS A 10 -2.83 -3.49 15.81
CA LYS A 10 -1.54 -2.90 15.44
C LYS A 10 -1.65 -1.41 15.12
N ILE A 11 -2.72 -0.94 14.46
CA ILE A 11 -2.93 0.51 14.23
C ILE A 11 -2.89 1.31 15.54
N LYS A 12 -3.52 0.78 16.61
CA LYS A 12 -3.54 1.44 17.93
C LYS A 12 -2.16 1.45 18.58
N SER A 13 -1.28 0.50 18.23
CA SER A 13 0.06 0.40 18.79
C SER A 13 0.97 1.55 18.34
N TYR A 14 0.71 2.15 17.18
CA TYR A 14 1.51 3.26 16.64
C TYR A 14 1.40 4.56 17.42
N LYS A 15 0.46 4.68 18.36
CA LYS A 15 0.26 5.89 19.14
C LYS A 15 1.46 6.17 20.06
N PRO A 16 2.11 7.35 19.97
CA PRO A 16 3.18 7.72 20.89
C PRO A 16 2.65 7.91 22.31
N CYS A 17 3.44 7.51 23.31
CA CYS A 17 3.18 7.87 24.71
C CYS A 17 3.68 9.30 25.00
N LYS A 18 3.34 9.85 26.18
CA LYS A 18 3.73 11.21 26.58
C LYS A 18 5.25 11.43 26.61
N LYS A 19 6.04 10.37 26.80
CA LYS A 19 7.51 10.43 26.91
C LYS A 19 8.25 10.09 25.60
N CYS A 20 7.52 9.76 24.53
CA CYS A 20 8.13 9.58 23.20
C CYS A 20 8.66 10.92 22.68
N ASN A 21 9.70 10.85 21.85
CA ASN A 21 10.22 12.03 21.17
C ASN A 21 9.12 12.72 20.34
N LYS A 22 9.28 14.02 20.16
CA LYS A 22 8.42 14.83 19.29
C LYS A 22 8.88 14.74 17.82
N PRO A 23 8.00 15.06 16.86
CA PRO A 23 8.38 15.20 15.46
C PRO A 23 9.56 16.14 15.25
N LEU A 24 10.40 15.83 14.26
CA LEU A 24 11.48 16.68 13.76
C LEU A 24 11.02 17.47 12.53
N PRO A 25 11.54 18.70 12.31
CA PRO A 25 11.39 19.41 11.05
C PRO A 25 11.94 18.58 9.89
N LYS A 26 11.16 18.42 8.82
CA LYS A 26 11.52 17.54 7.68
C LYS A 26 12.45 18.18 6.66
N THR A 27 12.43 19.50 6.58
CA THR A 27 13.11 20.30 5.56
C THR A 27 14.38 20.97 6.07
N VAL A 28 14.63 20.92 7.38
CA VAL A 28 15.83 21.47 7.99
C VAL A 28 16.97 20.46 7.78
N PRO A 29 18.16 20.90 7.34
CA PRO A 29 19.33 20.02 7.24
C PRO A 29 19.62 19.31 8.56
N ILE A 30 19.97 18.03 8.50
CA ILE A 30 20.10 17.16 9.69
C ILE A 30 21.17 17.68 10.64
N GLU A 31 22.28 18.20 10.11
CA GLU A 31 23.37 18.84 10.88
C GLU A 31 22.91 20.04 11.73
N LYS A 32 21.80 20.69 11.36
CA LYS A 32 21.24 21.87 12.03
C LYS A 32 20.15 21.51 13.05
N LEU A 33 19.80 20.22 13.18
CA LEU A 33 18.80 19.77 14.13
C LEU A 33 19.37 19.73 15.55
N ASN A 34 18.59 20.21 16.52
CA ASN A 34 18.93 20.07 17.93
C ASN A 34 18.52 18.69 18.46
N LEU A 35 19.50 17.78 18.57
CA LEU A 35 19.28 16.39 18.99
C LEU A 35 19.71 16.10 20.45
N LYS A 36 20.21 17.08 21.20
CA LYS A 36 20.90 16.87 22.51
C LYS A 36 20.11 16.07 23.54
N ASN A 37 18.77 16.19 23.55
CA ASN A 37 17.89 15.53 24.52
C ASN A 37 17.02 14.44 23.89
N ARG A 38 17.34 14.04 22.66
CA ARG A 38 16.53 13.10 21.89
C ARG A 38 16.93 11.67 22.25
N LYS A 39 15.97 10.85 22.67
CA LYS A 39 16.22 9.47 23.09
C LYS A 39 16.26 8.54 21.90
N ASN A 40 17.20 7.61 21.83
CA ASN A 40 17.20 6.60 20.75
C ASN A 40 15.96 5.68 20.83
N ILE A 41 15.61 5.20 22.02
CA ILE A 41 14.40 4.38 22.25
C ILE A 41 13.65 5.00 23.44
N CYS A 42 12.32 5.08 23.33
CA CYS A 42 11.47 5.52 24.42
C CYS A 42 11.34 4.41 25.49
N GLU A 43 11.10 4.79 26.75
CA GLU A 43 10.81 3.84 27.84
C GLU A 43 9.62 2.90 27.56
N CYS A 44 8.73 3.24 26.61
CA CYS A 44 7.66 2.35 26.17
C CYS A 44 8.14 1.22 25.24
N GLY A 45 9.45 1.12 24.99
CA GLY A 45 10.09 0.14 24.13
C GLY A 45 9.90 0.39 22.63
N LYS A 46 9.57 1.62 22.23
CA LYS A 46 9.31 1.99 20.84
C LYS A 46 10.17 3.17 20.41
N ARG A 47 10.50 3.24 19.12
CA ARG A 47 11.23 4.36 18.52
C ARG A 47 10.30 5.21 17.68
N HIS A 48 10.42 6.53 17.74
CA HIS A 48 9.63 7.41 16.88
C HIS A 48 10.14 7.32 15.43
N ILE A 49 9.25 7.33 14.45
CA ILE A 49 9.59 7.13 13.03
C ILE A 49 10.74 8.04 12.55
N ASP A 50 10.74 9.31 12.97
CA ASP A 50 11.82 10.25 12.64
C ASP A 50 13.19 9.84 13.18
N ASP A 51 13.25 9.17 14.32
CA ASP A 51 14.49 8.63 14.87
C ASP A 51 14.95 7.41 14.08
N VAL A 52 14.02 6.58 13.59
CA VAL A 52 14.37 5.51 12.64
C VAL A 52 14.98 6.12 11.38
N MET A 53 14.35 7.17 10.82
CA MET A 53 14.86 7.85 9.62
C MET A 53 16.23 8.51 9.82
N LEU A 54 16.54 9.01 11.03
CA LEU A 54 17.89 9.49 11.34
C LEU A 54 18.93 8.35 11.30
N ASN A 55 18.60 7.18 11.83
CA ASN A 55 19.49 6.02 11.73
C ASN A 55 19.70 5.59 10.26
N VAL A 56 18.65 5.65 9.44
CA VAL A 56 18.75 5.37 7.99
C VAL A 56 19.67 6.39 7.32
N TYR A 57 19.50 7.68 7.63
CA TYR A 57 20.39 8.73 7.14
C TYR A 57 21.86 8.47 7.47
N GLU A 58 22.18 8.08 8.71
CA GLU A 58 23.57 7.80 9.11
C GLU A 58 24.19 6.69 8.26
N ILE A 59 23.43 5.61 7.99
CA ILE A 59 23.89 4.51 7.12
C ILE A 59 24.07 5.02 5.69
N MET A 60 23.06 5.67 5.11
CA MET A 60 23.14 6.21 3.74
C MET A 60 24.31 7.18 3.56
N ASN A 61 24.58 8.02 4.55
CA ASN A 61 25.69 8.97 4.53
C ASN A 61 27.04 8.24 4.57
N ASN A 62 27.18 7.19 5.37
CA ASN A 62 28.40 6.38 5.43
C ASN A 62 28.69 5.64 4.11
N PHE A 63 27.64 5.29 3.36
CA PHE A 63 27.75 4.69 2.03
C PHE A 63 27.90 5.73 0.89
N GLY A 64 27.81 7.03 1.19
CA GLY A 64 27.91 8.09 0.18
C GLY A 64 26.72 8.16 -0.79
N GLU A 65 25.52 7.74 -0.36
CA GLU A 65 24.32 7.71 -1.21
C GLU A 65 23.75 9.11 -1.51
N PHE A 66 24.17 10.13 -0.74
CA PHE A 66 23.71 11.50 -0.93
C PHE A 66 24.62 12.29 -1.88
N LYS A 67 24.00 13.00 -2.84
CA LYS A 67 24.71 13.90 -3.78
C LYS A 67 24.92 15.31 -3.23
N SER A 68 24.21 15.69 -2.17
CA SER A 68 24.21 17.02 -1.57
C SER A 68 24.67 16.92 -0.13
N GLU A 69 25.43 17.91 0.35
CA GLU A 69 25.83 18.02 1.75
C GLU A 69 24.67 18.50 2.65
N ASN A 70 23.72 19.26 2.10
CA ASN A 70 22.56 19.77 2.84
C ASN A 70 21.39 18.77 2.83
N VAL A 71 21.58 17.61 3.47
CA VAL A 71 20.57 16.55 3.54
C VAL A 71 19.57 16.80 4.66
N SER A 72 18.29 16.67 4.38
CA SER A 72 17.21 16.74 5.35
C SER A 72 16.42 15.43 5.42
N LEU A 73 15.56 15.26 6.43
CA LEU A 73 14.80 14.01 6.60
C LEU A 73 13.87 13.66 5.41
N LYS A 74 13.43 14.66 4.63
CA LYS A 74 12.65 14.40 3.40
C LYS A 74 13.48 13.73 2.29
N ASP A 75 14.81 13.82 2.35
CA ASP A 75 15.71 13.36 1.29
C ASP A 75 16.18 11.90 1.53
N VAL A 76 15.93 11.36 2.74
CA VAL A 76 16.35 10.00 3.15
C VAL A 76 15.49 8.93 2.47
N GLY A 77 14.23 9.25 2.15
CA GLY A 77 13.29 8.32 1.53
C GLY A 77 11.88 8.45 2.10
N VAL A 78 10.97 7.64 1.56
CA VAL A 78 9.57 7.60 2.00
C VAL A 78 9.37 6.43 2.97
N PRO A 79 9.05 6.70 4.24
CA PRO A 79 8.80 5.63 5.21
C PRO A 79 7.38 5.08 5.07
N LEU A 80 7.29 3.76 4.98
CA LEU A 80 6.08 3.00 4.75
C LEU A 80 5.81 2.08 5.95
N ILE A 81 4.93 2.49 6.86
CA ILE A 81 4.54 1.60 7.99
C ILE A 81 3.89 0.31 7.50
N GLU A 82 4.17 -0.81 8.16
CA GLU A 82 3.70 -2.14 7.75
C GLU A 82 2.16 -2.24 7.74
N VAL A 83 1.50 -1.54 8.67
CA VAL A 83 0.04 -1.39 8.65
C VAL A 83 -0.32 0.03 8.26
N GLY A 84 -0.57 0.24 6.97
CA GLY A 84 -0.91 1.54 6.41
C GLY A 84 -2.28 2.02 6.87
N TYR A 85 -2.32 3.17 7.53
CA TYR A 85 -3.57 3.82 7.95
C TYR A 85 -3.38 5.34 8.05
N PRO A 86 -4.39 6.16 7.73
CA PRO A 86 -4.32 7.62 7.87
C PRO A 86 -4.31 8.06 9.35
N LEU A 87 -3.14 7.99 9.98
CA LEU A 87 -2.92 8.39 11.37
C LEU A 87 -2.97 9.92 11.52
N LYS A 88 -3.48 10.39 12.66
CA LYS A 88 -3.48 11.83 13.05
C LYS A 88 -2.18 12.28 13.72
N TYR A 89 -1.17 11.42 13.75
CA TYR A 89 0.09 11.60 14.45
C TYR A 89 1.18 10.80 13.74
N LEU A 90 2.45 11.17 13.96
CA LEU A 90 3.56 10.36 13.49
C LEU A 90 3.71 9.11 14.37
N PRO A 91 3.87 7.92 13.76
CA PRO A 91 3.88 6.66 14.48
C PRO A 91 5.17 6.48 15.29
N VAL A 92 5.06 5.69 16.35
CA VAL A 92 6.18 5.01 17.00
C VAL A 92 6.17 3.54 16.61
N LEU A 93 7.35 2.98 16.42
CA LEU A 93 7.58 1.71 15.76
C LEU A 93 8.23 0.70 16.71
N ARG A 94 7.90 -0.57 16.47
CA ARG A 94 8.58 -1.75 16.99
C ARG A 94 9.37 -2.42 15.86
N GLU A 95 9.93 -3.57 16.19
CA GLU A 95 10.67 -4.41 15.26
C GLU A 95 9.82 -4.78 14.02
N ASN A 96 10.44 -4.69 12.84
CA ASN A 96 9.84 -5.03 11.54
C ASN A 96 8.50 -4.33 11.24
N GLU A 97 8.37 -3.05 11.61
CA GLU A 97 7.14 -2.27 11.37
C GLU A 97 7.29 -1.18 10.28
N LEU A 98 8.45 -1.08 9.64
CA LEU A 98 8.74 -0.05 8.66
C LEU A 98 9.40 -0.60 7.39
N ILE A 99 8.87 -0.24 6.24
CA ILE A 99 9.53 -0.40 4.94
C ILE A 99 10.06 0.97 4.52
N ILE A 100 11.27 1.04 3.98
CA ILE A 100 11.84 2.28 3.44
C ILE A 100 11.77 2.24 1.91
N MET A 101 11.22 3.27 1.30
CA MET A 101 11.31 3.46 -0.15
C MET A 101 12.36 4.53 -0.45
N ALA A 102 13.51 4.11 -0.97
CA ALA A 102 14.66 4.94 -1.29
C ALA A 102 15.51 4.32 -2.41
N ASP A 103 16.03 5.15 -3.31
CA ASP A 103 16.94 4.72 -4.38
C ASP A 103 18.37 4.70 -3.85
N VAL A 104 18.81 3.54 -3.36
CA VAL A 104 20.15 3.30 -2.77
C VAL A 104 20.81 2.06 -3.38
N SER A 105 22.12 1.88 -3.16
CA SER A 105 22.81 0.63 -3.47
C SER A 105 22.23 -0.56 -2.69
N ARG A 106 22.47 -1.77 -3.19
CA ARG A 106 22.02 -3.00 -2.52
C ARG A 106 22.75 -3.20 -1.19
N GLU A 107 24.04 -2.91 -1.17
CA GLU A 107 24.91 -3.00 0.00
C GLU A 107 24.44 -2.05 1.10
N CYS A 108 24.06 -0.81 0.74
CA CYS A 108 23.47 0.14 1.69
C CYS A 108 22.12 -0.39 2.22
N ALA A 109 21.25 -0.90 1.35
CA ALA A 109 19.97 -1.48 1.75
C ALA A 109 20.12 -2.66 2.73
N GLU A 110 21.12 -3.52 2.54
CA GLU A 110 21.42 -4.66 3.42
C GLU A 110 21.91 -4.21 4.81
N GLU A 111 22.59 -3.06 4.92
CA GLU A 111 22.90 -2.46 6.22
C GLU A 111 21.68 -1.78 6.86
N ILE A 112 20.85 -1.10 6.06
CA ILE A 112 19.63 -0.42 6.55
C ILE A 112 18.69 -1.41 7.25
N VAL A 113 18.46 -2.60 6.68
CA VAL A 113 17.56 -3.61 7.28
C VAL A 113 18.06 -4.18 8.61
N LYS A 114 19.31 -3.90 9.02
CA LYS A 114 19.80 -4.27 10.37
C LYS A 114 19.24 -3.37 11.46
N ILE A 115 18.65 -2.21 11.11
CA ILE A 115 17.90 -1.39 12.05
C ILE A 115 16.62 -2.15 12.41
N LYS A 116 16.43 -2.48 13.70
CA LYS A 116 15.35 -3.37 14.18
C LYS A 116 13.96 -3.01 13.65
N GLU A 117 13.63 -1.73 13.60
CA GLU A 117 12.30 -1.29 13.16
C GLU A 117 12.05 -1.47 11.65
N ILE A 118 13.12 -1.65 10.86
CA ILE A 118 13.07 -1.74 9.41
C ILE A 118 12.92 -3.20 8.98
N LYS A 119 11.80 -3.45 8.31
CA LYS A 119 11.42 -4.74 7.72
C LYS A 119 12.04 -4.94 6.34
N GLY A 120 12.16 -3.88 5.54
CA GLY A 120 12.68 -3.97 4.18
C GLY A 120 12.93 -2.62 3.52
N VAL A 121 13.65 -2.66 2.40
CA VAL A 121 14.02 -1.48 1.59
C VAL A 121 13.64 -1.72 0.13
N LEU A 122 12.93 -0.76 -0.45
CA LEU A 122 12.46 -0.74 -1.82
C LEU A 122 13.09 0.42 -2.58
N SER A 123 13.43 0.23 -3.84
CA SER A 123 13.73 1.32 -4.77
C SER A 123 12.55 1.58 -5.69
N THR A 124 12.42 2.84 -6.10
CA THR A 124 11.50 3.25 -7.16
C THR A 124 12.24 3.23 -8.48
N ASN A 125 11.83 2.36 -9.38
CA ASN A 125 12.31 2.40 -10.74
C ASN A 125 11.64 3.61 -11.42
N GLN A 126 12.37 4.73 -11.53
CA GLN A 126 11.85 5.98 -12.14
C GLN A 126 11.59 5.87 -13.66
N LYS A 127 11.70 4.67 -14.25
CA LYS A 127 11.37 4.46 -15.65
C LYS A 127 9.85 4.40 -15.80
N PHE A 128 9.30 5.26 -16.67
CA PHE A 128 7.93 5.14 -17.13
C PHE A 128 7.72 3.73 -17.68
N SER A 129 6.86 2.96 -17.02
CA SER A 129 6.48 1.62 -17.43
C SER A 129 4.97 1.61 -17.61
N SER A 130 4.48 1.07 -18.71
CA SER A 130 3.07 0.72 -18.89
C SER A 130 2.71 -0.57 -18.14
N ASN A 131 3.68 -1.25 -17.53
CA ASN A 131 3.50 -2.48 -16.77
C ASN A 131 3.84 -2.26 -15.28
N SER A 132 2.88 -2.63 -14.42
CA SER A 132 3.01 -2.53 -12.96
C SER A 132 4.12 -3.40 -12.35
N SER A 133 4.60 -4.44 -13.04
CA SER A 133 5.59 -5.39 -12.50
C SER A 133 6.99 -4.82 -12.29
N ASP A 134 7.35 -3.75 -13.00
CA ASP A 134 8.75 -3.30 -13.11
C ASP A 134 9.04 -1.98 -12.39
N ILE A 135 8.06 -1.47 -11.65
CA ILE A 135 8.07 -0.10 -11.10
C ILE A 135 8.82 -0.03 -9.79
N ASN A 136 8.79 -1.09 -8.98
CA ASN A 136 9.42 -1.11 -7.68
C ASN A 136 10.30 -2.36 -7.56
N LYS A 137 11.43 -2.22 -6.87
CA LYS A 137 12.33 -3.35 -6.66
C LYS A 137 12.69 -3.46 -5.19
N LEU A 138 12.44 -4.63 -4.62
CA LEU A 138 12.94 -5.01 -3.31
C LEU A 138 14.46 -5.12 -3.36
N LEU A 139 15.14 -4.29 -2.57
CA LEU A 139 16.60 -4.28 -2.46
C LEU A 139 17.07 -5.23 -1.35
N ALA A 140 16.41 -5.19 -0.19
CA ALA A 140 16.70 -6.04 0.97
C ALA A 140 15.47 -6.21 1.88
N GLY A 141 15.42 -7.32 2.62
CA GLY A 141 14.38 -7.60 3.63
C GLY A 141 13.05 -8.10 3.05
N ASP A 142 11.95 -7.70 3.66
CA ASP A 142 10.56 -8.04 3.30
C ASP A 142 9.72 -6.76 3.11
N ASP A 143 8.83 -6.75 2.14
CA ASP A 143 7.97 -5.64 1.76
C ASP A 143 6.47 -5.93 1.88
N PHE A 144 6.11 -7.05 2.51
CA PHE A 144 4.73 -7.38 2.80
C PHE A 144 4.13 -6.32 3.73
N ARG A 145 3.07 -5.67 3.25
CA ARG A 145 2.39 -4.56 3.94
C ARG A 145 0.89 -4.75 3.84
N CYS A 146 0.15 -4.33 4.88
CA CYS A 146 -1.31 -4.32 4.89
C CYS A 146 -1.85 -2.90 5.04
N ASP A 147 -2.54 -2.39 4.02
CA ASP A 147 -3.23 -1.11 4.06
C ASP A 147 -4.69 -1.28 4.52
N VAL A 148 -5.16 -0.37 5.38
CA VAL A 148 -6.53 -0.41 5.91
C VAL A 148 -7.33 0.76 5.36
N PHE A 149 -8.37 0.45 4.60
CA PHE A 149 -9.29 1.39 3.94
C PHE A 149 -10.61 1.48 4.73
N PRO A 150 -10.87 2.61 5.43
CA PRO A 150 -12.09 2.77 6.22
C PRO A 150 -13.34 2.90 5.33
N LEU A 151 -14.42 2.20 5.71
CA LEU A 151 -15.73 2.24 5.05
C LEU A 151 -16.86 2.73 5.99
N GLY A 152 -16.53 3.52 7.01
CA GLY A 152 -17.46 3.90 8.06
C GLY A 152 -17.25 3.01 9.29
N ASN A 153 -18.23 2.17 9.62
CA ASN A 153 -18.14 1.24 10.76
C ASN A 153 -17.40 -0.07 10.42
N ASP A 154 -17.04 -0.30 9.16
CA ASP A 154 -16.23 -1.43 8.70
C ASP A 154 -14.99 -0.92 7.93
N CYS A 155 -14.12 -1.81 7.51
CA CYS A 155 -12.98 -1.55 6.65
C CYS A 155 -12.70 -2.72 5.70
N ILE A 156 -11.97 -2.40 4.63
CA ILE A 156 -11.24 -3.39 3.83
C ILE A 156 -9.77 -3.32 4.18
N ILE A 157 -9.15 -4.48 4.35
CA ILE A 157 -7.71 -4.62 4.56
C ILE A 157 -7.11 -5.20 3.28
N VAL A 158 -6.06 -4.56 2.77
CA VAL A 158 -5.40 -4.95 1.53
C VAL A 158 -3.94 -5.21 1.85
N CYS A 159 -3.56 -6.48 1.90
CA CYS A 159 -2.20 -6.92 2.05
C CYS A 159 -1.56 -7.18 0.68
N LYS A 160 -0.29 -6.79 0.55
CA LYS A 160 0.45 -6.85 -0.72
C LYS A 160 1.96 -6.83 -0.49
N ASN A 161 2.70 -7.48 -1.38
CA ASN A 161 4.13 -7.24 -1.55
C ASN A 161 4.32 -5.97 -2.37
N GLN A 162 4.80 -4.92 -1.73
CA GLN A 162 4.79 -3.56 -2.30
C GLN A 162 5.62 -3.42 -3.58
N SER A 163 6.66 -4.24 -3.75
CA SER A 163 7.50 -4.28 -4.96
C SER A 163 6.81 -4.92 -6.17
N LYS A 164 5.73 -5.69 -5.97
CA LYS A 164 5.10 -6.49 -7.03
C LYS A 164 3.84 -5.85 -7.63
N VAL A 165 3.39 -4.75 -7.06
CA VAL A 165 2.13 -4.11 -7.43
C VAL A 165 2.27 -2.59 -7.43
N HIS A 166 1.30 -1.91 -8.05
CA HIS A 166 1.23 -0.45 -8.00
C HIS A 166 1.11 0.06 -6.55
N ILE A 167 1.85 1.13 -6.25
CA ILE A 167 1.84 1.73 -4.91
C ILE A 167 0.66 2.69 -4.78
N GLU A 168 -0.39 2.23 -4.11
CA GLU A 168 -1.46 3.07 -3.61
C GLU A 168 -1.43 3.15 -2.09
N PHE A 169 -1.67 4.37 -1.57
CA PHE A 169 -1.69 4.62 -0.13
C PHE A 169 -3.10 4.89 0.39
N PRO A 170 -3.45 4.40 1.58
CA PRO A 170 -4.71 4.75 2.23
C PRO A 170 -4.68 6.24 2.62
N ARG A 171 -5.76 6.94 2.30
CA ARG A 171 -5.95 8.37 2.58
C ARG A 171 -7.21 8.55 3.44
N PRO A 172 -7.32 9.62 4.25
CA PRO A 172 -8.55 9.93 4.98
C PRO A 172 -9.78 9.97 4.06
N TYR A 173 -9.58 10.50 2.84
CA TYR A 173 -10.53 10.46 1.76
C TYR A 173 -9.90 9.73 0.56
N ASN A 174 -10.47 8.59 0.18
CA ASN A 174 -10.10 7.88 -1.05
C ASN A 174 -11.18 8.16 -2.12
N PRO A 175 -10.85 8.88 -3.22
CA PRO A 175 -11.82 9.25 -4.24
C PRO A 175 -12.39 8.03 -4.98
N LYS A 176 -11.55 7.01 -5.27
CA LYS A 176 -11.96 5.76 -5.93
C LYS A 176 -13.00 5.03 -5.10
N VAL A 177 -12.69 4.77 -3.82
CA VAL A 177 -13.63 4.13 -2.87
C VAL A 177 -14.90 4.96 -2.70
N SER A 178 -14.78 6.30 -2.60
CA SER A 178 -15.93 7.18 -2.45
C SER A 178 -16.85 7.16 -3.68
N LYS A 179 -16.30 6.96 -4.87
CA LYS A 179 -17.05 6.80 -6.11
C LYS A 179 -17.89 5.52 -6.06
N ILE A 180 -17.26 4.39 -5.72
CA ILE A 180 -17.94 3.09 -5.61
C ILE A 180 -19.06 3.12 -4.56
N LYS A 181 -18.83 3.75 -3.40
CA LYS A 181 -19.83 3.86 -2.32
C LYS A 181 -21.11 4.61 -2.70
N ARG A 182 -21.10 5.40 -3.79
CA ARG A 182 -22.28 6.14 -4.27
C ARG A 182 -23.11 5.34 -5.27
N LEU A 183 -22.61 4.21 -5.76
CA LEU A 183 -23.31 3.36 -6.71
C LEU A 183 -24.32 2.46 -5.98
N ASN A 184 -25.43 2.13 -6.65
CA ASN A 184 -26.35 1.10 -6.18
C ASN A 184 -25.86 -0.28 -6.62
N LEU A 185 -25.04 -0.91 -5.80
CA LEU A 185 -24.44 -2.22 -6.09
C LEU A 185 -25.27 -3.40 -5.57
N LYS A 186 -26.39 -3.14 -4.90
CA LYS A 186 -27.19 -4.19 -4.27
C LYS A 186 -27.69 -5.19 -5.32
N ASN A 187 -27.38 -6.47 -5.10
CA ASN A 187 -27.74 -7.59 -5.95
C ASN A 187 -27.13 -7.56 -7.37
N LYS A 188 -26.14 -6.71 -7.63
CA LYS A 188 -25.48 -6.57 -8.94
C LYS A 188 -24.30 -7.53 -9.10
N VAL A 189 -24.04 -7.96 -10.33
CA VAL A 189 -22.81 -8.61 -10.77
C VAL A 189 -21.83 -7.51 -11.20
N VAL A 190 -20.72 -7.36 -10.48
CA VAL A 190 -19.74 -6.31 -10.73
C VAL A 190 -18.49 -6.92 -11.35
N ILE A 191 -17.94 -6.29 -12.37
CA ILE A 191 -16.64 -6.64 -12.96
C ILE A 191 -15.62 -5.61 -12.46
N ASP A 192 -14.59 -6.06 -11.75
CA ASP A 192 -13.41 -5.26 -11.41
C ASP A 192 -12.31 -5.62 -12.40
N GLY A 193 -12.25 -4.89 -13.51
CA GLY A 193 -11.54 -5.30 -14.74
C GLY A 193 -10.02 -5.10 -14.73
N PHE A 194 -9.51 -4.33 -13.79
CA PHE A 194 -8.09 -4.05 -13.56
C PHE A 194 -7.84 -4.12 -12.06
N CYS A 195 -8.25 -5.24 -11.46
CA CYS A 195 -8.56 -5.26 -10.03
C CYS A 195 -7.34 -5.10 -9.12
N GLY A 196 -6.14 -5.33 -9.64
CA GLY A 196 -4.92 -5.44 -8.88
C GLY A 196 -5.12 -6.39 -7.70
N VAL A 197 -4.98 -5.85 -6.49
CA VAL A 197 -5.11 -6.59 -5.22
C VAL A 197 -6.54 -6.61 -4.66
N GLY A 198 -7.53 -6.15 -5.43
CA GLY A 198 -8.96 -6.33 -5.16
C GLY A 198 -9.67 -5.22 -4.41
N THR A 199 -9.05 -4.04 -4.23
CA THR A 199 -9.59 -3.00 -3.35
C THR A 199 -11.03 -2.60 -3.71
N LEU A 200 -11.32 -2.32 -5.00
CA LEU A 200 -12.61 -1.81 -5.43
C LEU A 200 -13.69 -2.89 -5.48
N GLY A 201 -13.37 -4.08 -5.99
CA GLY A 201 -14.27 -5.22 -5.96
C GLY A 201 -14.63 -5.68 -4.55
N MET A 202 -13.68 -5.66 -3.60
CA MET A 202 -13.99 -5.92 -2.19
C MET A 202 -14.89 -4.84 -1.57
N VAL A 203 -14.72 -3.58 -1.95
CA VAL A 203 -15.66 -2.51 -1.57
C VAL A 203 -17.05 -2.80 -2.17
N ALA A 204 -17.13 -3.22 -3.43
CA ALA A 204 -18.41 -3.59 -4.05
C ALA A 204 -19.14 -4.72 -3.30
N LEU A 205 -18.41 -5.76 -2.88
CA LEU A 205 -18.96 -6.83 -2.03
C LEU A 205 -19.55 -6.27 -0.73
N LYS A 206 -18.80 -5.39 -0.03
CA LYS A 206 -19.28 -4.74 1.20
C LYS A 206 -20.48 -3.82 0.96
N MET A 207 -20.63 -3.25 -0.24
CA MET A 207 -21.77 -2.44 -0.65
C MET A 207 -22.96 -3.27 -1.17
N GLY A 208 -22.89 -4.60 -1.12
CA GLY A 208 -24.01 -5.49 -1.41
C GLY A 208 -24.04 -6.08 -2.81
N ALA A 209 -22.94 -6.01 -3.57
CA ALA A 209 -22.80 -6.75 -4.83
C ALA A 209 -23.11 -8.23 -4.61
N LYS A 210 -23.93 -8.82 -5.50
CA LYS A 210 -24.28 -10.25 -5.45
C LYS A 210 -23.04 -11.10 -5.70
N LYS A 211 -22.30 -10.73 -6.75
CA LYS A 211 -21.11 -11.40 -7.25
C LYS A 211 -20.12 -10.37 -7.74
N VAL A 212 -18.83 -10.65 -7.59
CA VAL A 212 -17.76 -9.83 -8.20
C VAL A 212 -16.86 -10.70 -9.06
N ILE A 213 -16.59 -10.26 -10.27
CA ILE A 213 -15.65 -10.86 -11.21
C ILE A 213 -14.39 -10.00 -11.21
N PHE A 214 -13.28 -10.56 -10.75
CA PHE A 214 -11.98 -9.91 -10.68
C PHE A 214 -11.14 -10.32 -11.88
N CYS A 215 -10.51 -9.35 -12.54
CA CYS A 215 -9.58 -9.60 -13.63
C CYS A 215 -8.33 -8.72 -13.47
N ASP A 216 -7.16 -9.33 -13.52
CA ASP A 216 -5.89 -8.62 -13.64
C ASP A 216 -4.84 -9.48 -14.34
N ILE A 217 -4.01 -8.85 -15.17
CA ILE A 217 -2.91 -9.53 -15.87
C ILE A 217 -1.74 -9.87 -14.93
N ASN A 218 -1.57 -9.12 -13.84
CA ASN A 218 -0.50 -9.31 -12.89
C ASN A 218 -0.82 -10.46 -11.91
N LYS A 219 -0.19 -11.61 -12.14
CA LYS A 219 -0.35 -12.79 -11.29
C LYS A 219 -0.06 -12.54 -9.81
N HIS A 220 0.94 -11.72 -9.48
CA HIS A 220 1.24 -11.39 -8.08
C HIS A 220 0.11 -10.59 -7.42
N ALA A 221 -0.59 -9.76 -8.18
CA ALA A 221 -1.76 -9.04 -7.68
C ALA A 221 -2.92 -9.99 -7.41
N ILE A 222 -3.13 -10.99 -8.28
CA ILE A 222 -4.12 -12.06 -8.09
C ILE A 222 -3.82 -12.93 -6.87
N ASP A 223 -2.57 -13.32 -6.65
CA ASP A 223 -2.18 -14.11 -5.48
C ASP A 223 -2.45 -13.32 -4.17
N ASN A 224 -2.16 -12.01 -4.16
CA ASN A 224 -2.51 -11.12 -3.06
C ASN A 224 -4.02 -10.90 -2.91
N LEU A 225 -4.77 -10.82 -4.00
CA LEU A 225 -6.23 -10.72 -4.00
C LEU A 225 -6.83 -11.93 -3.27
N ILE A 226 -6.41 -13.16 -3.59
CA ILE A 226 -6.93 -14.38 -2.93
C ILE A 226 -6.71 -14.31 -1.42
N TYR A 227 -5.50 -13.95 -0.99
CA TYR A 227 -5.19 -13.72 0.43
C TYR A 227 -6.10 -12.65 1.06
N ASN A 228 -6.34 -11.55 0.34
CA ASN A 228 -7.18 -10.45 0.81
C ASN A 228 -8.66 -10.86 0.92
N MET A 229 -9.15 -11.69 0.00
CA MET A 229 -10.52 -12.20 0.02
C MET A 229 -10.77 -13.03 1.28
N GLU A 230 -9.90 -14.00 1.55
CA GLU A 230 -9.98 -14.85 2.74
C GLU A 230 -9.87 -13.99 4.03
N LEU A 231 -8.93 -13.03 4.08
CA LEU A 231 -8.73 -12.14 5.22
C LEU A 231 -9.97 -11.29 5.57
N ASN A 232 -10.69 -10.80 4.56
CA ASN A 232 -11.78 -9.84 4.77
C ASN A 232 -13.16 -10.50 4.88
N PHE A 233 -13.33 -11.69 4.31
CA PHE A 233 -14.64 -12.32 4.12
C PHE A 233 -14.70 -13.81 4.48
N GLY A 234 -13.58 -14.47 4.80
CA GLY A 234 -13.55 -15.92 4.99
C GLY A 234 -13.52 -16.70 3.67
N GLU A 235 -13.47 -18.03 3.74
CA GLU A 235 -13.39 -18.91 2.58
C GLU A 235 -14.71 -18.98 1.79
N GLU A 236 -15.86 -18.76 2.45
CA GLU A 236 -17.18 -18.82 1.82
C GLU A 236 -17.38 -17.79 0.70
N ILE A 237 -16.57 -16.73 0.69
CA ILE A 237 -16.67 -15.67 -0.31
C ILE A 237 -16.36 -16.16 -1.72
N PHE A 238 -15.58 -17.24 -1.84
CA PHE A 238 -15.20 -17.82 -3.13
C PHE A 238 -16.38 -18.43 -3.89
N GLU A 239 -17.53 -18.66 -3.23
CA GLU A 239 -18.79 -19.01 -3.90
C GLU A 239 -19.43 -17.83 -4.65
N ARG A 240 -19.01 -16.59 -4.32
CA ARG A 240 -19.60 -15.34 -4.82
C ARG A 240 -18.61 -14.52 -5.64
N VAL A 241 -17.46 -15.08 -6.00
CA VAL A 241 -16.49 -14.38 -6.84
C VAL A 241 -15.94 -15.28 -7.93
N GLU A 242 -15.53 -14.66 -9.02
CA GLU A 242 -14.71 -15.30 -10.05
C GLU A 242 -13.43 -14.49 -10.19
N ILE A 243 -12.29 -15.17 -10.39
CA ILE A 243 -10.98 -14.55 -10.44
C ILE A 243 -10.28 -15.01 -11.71
N PHE A 244 -9.90 -14.06 -12.56
CA PHE A 244 -9.22 -14.28 -13.82
C PHE A 244 -7.84 -13.63 -13.77
N ASN A 245 -6.79 -14.43 -13.96
CA ASN A 245 -5.47 -13.91 -14.30
C ASN A 245 -5.32 -13.90 -15.83
N ALA A 246 -5.76 -12.81 -16.47
CA ALA A 246 -5.84 -12.69 -17.92
C ALA A 246 -5.73 -11.21 -18.34
N ASP A 247 -5.52 -10.97 -19.64
CA ASP A 247 -5.76 -9.65 -20.21
C ASP A 247 -7.27 -9.35 -20.18
N PHE A 248 -7.65 -8.14 -19.77
CA PHE A 248 -9.04 -7.70 -19.75
C PHE A 248 -9.73 -7.82 -21.11
N LEU A 249 -8.99 -7.64 -22.21
CA LEU A 249 -9.54 -7.75 -23.57
C LEU A 249 -10.01 -9.17 -23.91
N ASP A 250 -9.39 -10.18 -23.29
CA ASP A 250 -9.71 -11.60 -23.49
C ASP A 250 -10.88 -12.09 -22.61
N LEU A 251 -11.40 -11.23 -21.71
CA LEU A 251 -12.44 -11.61 -20.77
C LEU A 251 -13.79 -11.84 -21.47
N ASP A 252 -14.36 -13.04 -21.35
CA ASP A 252 -15.68 -13.39 -21.91
C ASP A 252 -16.68 -13.68 -20.79
N VAL A 253 -17.21 -12.61 -20.20
CA VAL A 253 -18.18 -12.66 -19.10
C VAL A 253 -19.27 -11.61 -19.32
N LYS A 254 -20.31 -11.64 -18.48
CA LYS A 254 -21.35 -10.61 -18.41
C LYS A 254 -21.56 -10.13 -16.98
N GLY A 255 -21.71 -8.83 -16.82
CA GLY A 255 -22.01 -8.19 -15.54
C GLY A 255 -22.95 -7.00 -15.70
N ASP A 256 -23.48 -6.51 -14.59
CA ASP A 256 -24.30 -5.30 -14.60
C ASP A 256 -23.43 -4.03 -14.68
N ILE A 257 -22.28 -4.02 -13.98
CA ILE A 257 -21.42 -2.84 -13.82
C ILE A 257 -19.96 -3.26 -13.98
N CYS A 258 -19.19 -2.55 -14.81
CA CYS A 258 -17.75 -2.74 -14.96
C CYS A 258 -16.96 -1.54 -14.43
N PHE A 259 -16.05 -1.77 -13.50
CA PHE A 259 -15.07 -0.79 -13.06
C PHE A 259 -13.85 -0.84 -13.98
N VAL A 260 -13.43 0.33 -14.47
CA VAL A 260 -12.25 0.49 -15.33
C VAL A 260 -11.27 1.43 -14.62
N ASP A 261 -10.32 0.84 -13.91
CA ASP A 261 -9.24 1.53 -13.18
C ASP A 261 -7.89 1.24 -13.84
N LEU A 262 -7.65 1.90 -14.96
CA LEU A 262 -6.47 1.62 -15.78
C LEU A 262 -5.17 2.01 -15.05
N PHE A 263 -4.12 1.26 -15.36
CA PHE A 263 -2.78 1.64 -14.96
C PHE A 263 -2.43 3.02 -15.59
N PRO A 264 -1.68 3.89 -14.89
CA PRO A 264 -1.27 5.18 -15.44
C PRO A 264 -0.66 5.05 -16.84
N TYR A 265 -1.01 5.99 -17.72
CA TYR A 265 -0.51 6.08 -19.11
C TYR A 265 -1.03 5.02 -20.09
N MET A 266 -2.00 4.18 -19.70
CA MET A 266 -2.70 3.31 -20.66
C MET A 266 -3.74 4.09 -21.48
N GLU A 267 -3.83 3.79 -22.77
CA GLU A 267 -4.86 4.33 -23.66
C GLU A 267 -6.23 3.67 -23.40
N PRO A 268 -7.28 4.45 -23.04
CA PRO A 268 -8.50 3.87 -22.50
C PRO A 268 -9.46 3.29 -23.55
N ASP A 269 -9.42 3.75 -24.80
CA ASP A 269 -10.51 3.54 -25.76
C ASP A 269 -10.84 2.06 -26.01
N ILE A 270 -9.82 1.21 -26.21
CA ILE A 270 -10.02 -0.22 -26.47
C ILE A 270 -10.63 -0.94 -25.25
N TYR A 271 -10.21 -0.57 -24.05
CA TYR A 271 -10.68 -1.17 -22.81
C TYR A 271 -12.10 -0.69 -22.48
N LEU A 272 -12.42 0.57 -22.74
CA LEU A 272 -13.78 1.09 -22.57
C LEU A 272 -14.76 0.47 -23.58
N LYS A 273 -14.32 0.21 -24.82
CA LYS A 273 -15.12 -0.52 -25.80
C LYS A 273 -15.42 -1.93 -25.28
N LYS A 274 -14.40 -2.66 -24.84
CA LYS A 274 -14.56 -3.99 -24.26
C LYS A 274 -15.48 -3.98 -23.03
N ALA A 275 -15.31 -3.02 -22.12
CA ALA A 275 -16.14 -2.89 -20.92
C ALA A 275 -17.64 -2.72 -21.26
N LYS A 276 -17.96 -1.93 -22.31
CA LYS A 276 -19.34 -1.75 -22.81
C LYS A 276 -19.90 -3.00 -23.49
N GLU A 277 -19.05 -3.90 -23.98
CA GLU A 277 -19.49 -5.18 -24.55
C GLU A 277 -19.87 -6.18 -23.45
N ILE A 278 -19.22 -6.14 -22.29
CA ILE A 278 -19.39 -7.13 -21.21
C ILE A 278 -20.25 -6.64 -20.04
N ALA A 279 -20.59 -5.36 -19.96
CA ALA A 279 -21.43 -4.81 -18.89
C ALA A 279 -22.44 -3.77 -19.36
N ASP A 280 -23.56 -3.68 -18.63
CA ASP A 280 -24.63 -2.70 -18.90
C ASP A 280 -24.20 -1.26 -18.57
N GLU A 281 -23.41 -1.09 -17.50
CA GLU A 281 -22.86 0.19 -17.05
C GLU A 281 -21.33 0.12 -16.93
N VAL A 282 -20.64 1.20 -17.33
CA VAL A 282 -19.18 1.32 -17.20
C VAL A 282 -18.84 2.51 -16.30
N VAL A 283 -18.05 2.25 -15.26
CA VAL A 283 -17.56 3.25 -14.31
C VAL A 283 -16.05 3.35 -14.43
N ILE A 284 -15.59 4.42 -15.06
CA ILE A 284 -14.17 4.79 -15.06
C ILE A 284 -13.80 5.23 -13.66
N ILE A 285 -12.65 4.83 -13.12
CA ILE A 285 -12.26 5.12 -11.74
C ILE A 285 -11.38 6.36 -11.63
#